data_AF-A0A7M3MQ94-F1
#
_entry.id   AF-A0A7M3MQ94-F1
#
_cell.length_a   1.000
_cell.length_b   1.000
_cell.length_c   1.000
_cell.angle_alpha   90.00
_cell.angle_beta   90.00
_cell.angle_gamma   90.00
#
_symmetry.space_group_name_H-M   'P 1'
#
loop_
_entity.id
_entity.type
_entity.pdbx_description
1 polymer ?
#
loop_
_entity_poly.entity_id
_entity_poly.type
_entity_poly.pdbx_seq_one_letter_code
_entity_poly.pdbx_strand_id
1 'polypeptide(L)'
;MLLIIGSVGTWVLVSTTLSDQNITTPEDAVCLADTEVRGPFSAYCQAETIDRNVREITGGLTYAELPRDDERRGTAQNAAFLQASLFTSVLAFGVAAMAFGMGVIFILIGLGMRDVKEQLASDRR
;
A
#
# COMPACT_ATOMS: atom_id res chain seq x y z
N MET A 1 1.00 -22.26 -2.98
CA MET A 1 -0.40 -22.03 -2.54
C MET A 1 -0.50 -21.19 -1.28
N LEU A 2 0.26 -21.49 -0.21
CA LEU A 2 0.30 -20.66 1.01
C LEU A 2 0.55 -19.17 0.74
N LEU A 3 1.55 -18.83 -0.08
CA LEU A 3 1.86 -17.43 -0.42
C LEU A 3 0.70 -16.69 -1.11
N ILE A 4 -0.07 -17.40 -1.94
CA ILE A 4 -1.22 -16.84 -2.65
C ILE A 4 -2.39 -16.63 -1.69
N ILE A 5 -2.72 -17.65 -0.88
CA ILE A 5 -3.85 -17.55 0.06
C ILE A 5 -3.55 -16.50 1.14
N GLY A 6 -2.33 -16.51 1.68
CA GLY A 6 -1.88 -15.55 2.69
C GLY A 6 -1.92 -14.11 2.16
N SER A 7 -1.39 -13.86 0.96
CA SER A 7 -1.41 -12.52 0.37
C SER A 7 -2.82 -12.00 0.10
N VAL A 8 -3.72 -12.85 -0.41
CA VAL A 8 -5.14 -12.48 -0.59
C VAL A 8 -5.78 -12.15 0.76
N GLY A 9 -5.53 -12.96 1.79
CA GLY A 9 -6.01 -12.69 3.15
C GLY A 9 -5.51 -11.36 3.71
N THR A 10 -4.21 -11.08 3.57
CA THR A 10 -3.62 -9.80 3.97
C THR A 10 -4.22 -8.63 3.20
N TRP A 11 -4.40 -8.76 1.88
CA TRP A 11 -5.00 -7.71 1.06
C TRP A 11 -6.41 -7.36 1.53
N VAL A 12 -7.24 -8.38 1.76
CA VAL A 12 -8.61 -8.18 2.27
C VAL A 12 -8.58 -7.50 3.63
N LEU A 13 -7.75 -7.97 4.56
CA LEU A 13 -7.65 -7.41 5.91
C LEU A 13 -7.24 -5.93 5.90
N VAL A 14 -6.23 -5.56 5.09
CA VAL A 14 -5.80 -4.15 5.00
C VAL A 14 -6.89 -3.30 4.35
N SER A 15 -7.56 -3.82 3.31
CA SER A 15 -8.67 -3.12 2.65
C SER A 15 -9.84 -2.86 3.59
N THR A 16 -10.20 -3.85 4.43
CA THR A 16 -11.27 -3.69 5.42
C THR A 16 -10.86 -2.68 6.50
N THR A 17 -9.64 -2.77 7.03
CA THR A 17 -9.14 -1.80 8.02
C THR A 17 -9.18 -0.37 7.49
N LEU A 18 -8.82 -0.16 6.22
CA LEU A 18 -8.87 1.17 5.60
C LEU A 18 -10.32 1.64 5.37
N SER A 19 -11.20 0.77 4.90
CA SER A 19 -12.62 1.10 4.66
C SER A 19 -13.36 1.41 5.97
N ASP A 20 -13.03 0.72 7.07
CA ASP A 20 -13.61 0.98 8.40
C ASP A 20 -13.30 2.40 8.92
N GLN A 21 -12.22 3.02 8.44
CA GLN A 21 -11.88 4.40 8.79
C GLN A 21 -12.76 5.44 8.08
N ASN A 22 -13.55 5.02 7.07
CA ASN A 22 -14.50 5.84 6.32
C ASN A 22 -13.92 7.19 5.85
N ILE A 23 -12.67 7.14 5.36
CA ILE A 23 -11.96 8.32 4.84
C ILE A 23 -12.23 8.41 3.34
N THR A 24 -12.67 9.58 2.88
CA THR A 24 -12.80 9.91 1.46
C THR A 24 -11.79 11.00 1.12
N THR A 25 -11.11 10.86 0.00
CA THR A 25 -10.20 11.89 -0.50
C THR A 25 -10.95 13.18 -0.80
N PRO A 26 -10.39 14.35 -0.45
CA PRO A 26 -11.07 15.61 -0.68
C PRO A 26 -11.12 15.96 -2.18
N GLU A 27 -12.01 16.88 -2.56
CA GLU A 27 -12.21 17.28 -3.96
C GLU A 27 -10.94 17.87 -4.60
N ASP A 28 -10.10 18.50 -3.78
CA ASP A 28 -8.82 19.11 -4.18
C ASP A 28 -7.65 18.11 -4.14
N ALA A 29 -7.91 16.81 -3.95
CA ALA A 29 -6.87 15.80 -3.83
C ALA A 29 -5.90 15.82 -5.01
N VAL A 30 -4.63 15.53 -4.73
CA VAL A 30 -3.55 15.49 -5.74
C VAL A 30 -3.84 14.43 -6.82
N CYS A 31 -4.56 13.37 -6.45
CA CYS A 31 -5.09 12.35 -7.34
C CYS A 31 -6.31 11.66 -6.70
N LEU A 32 -7.13 10.99 -7.53
CA LEU A 32 -8.30 10.23 -7.09
C LEU A 32 -9.21 11.04 -6.14
N ALA A 33 -9.74 12.17 -6.60
CA ALA A 33 -10.70 12.96 -5.82
C ALA A 33 -12.01 12.18 -5.57
N ASP A 34 -12.67 12.49 -4.45
CA ASP A 34 -13.96 11.89 -4.05
C ASP A 34 -13.96 10.35 -4.08
N THR A 35 -12.86 9.76 -3.65
CA THR A 35 -12.64 8.32 -3.67
C THR A 35 -12.37 7.81 -2.26
N GLU A 36 -13.08 6.75 -1.87
CA GLU A 36 -12.87 6.11 -0.57
C GLU A 36 -11.44 5.55 -0.45
N VAL A 37 -10.81 5.77 0.70
CA VAL A 37 -9.46 5.27 1.00
C VAL A 37 -9.57 3.81 1.42
N ARG A 38 -9.52 2.90 0.44
CA ARG A 38 -9.69 1.45 0.65
C ARG A 38 -8.70 0.59 -0.13
N GLY A 39 -7.85 1.21 -0.94
CA GLY A 39 -6.81 0.54 -1.72
C GLY A 39 -5.47 1.26 -1.66
N PRO A 40 -4.43 0.67 -2.28
CA PRO A 40 -3.08 1.22 -2.24
C PRO A 40 -2.99 2.61 -2.89
N PHE A 41 -3.61 2.81 -4.05
CA PHE A 41 -3.54 4.10 -4.75
C PHE A 41 -4.33 5.20 -4.03
N SER A 42 -5.52 4.90 -3.52
CA SER A 42 -6.31 5.86 -2.75
C SER A 42 -5.59 6.26 -1.45
N ALA A 43 -4.94 5.31 -0.76
CA ALA A 43 -4.16 5.60 0.45
C ALA A 43 -2.93 6.46 0.15
N TYR A 44 -2.24 6.19 -0.97
CA TYR A 44 -1.13 7.01 -1.44
C TYR A 44 -1.60 8.44 -1.78
N CYS A 45 -2.67 8.60 -2.56
CA CYS A 45 -3.22 9.91 -2.92
C CYS A 45 -3.66 10.72 -1.70
N GLN A 46 -4.27 10.05 -0.71
CA GLN A 46 -4.64 10.70 0.55
C GLN A 46 -3.40 11.18 1.32
N ALA A 47 -2.35 10.37 1.42
CA ALA A 47 -1.12 10.74 2.10
C ALA A 47 -0.44 11.95 1.43
N GLU A 48 -0.38 11.96 0.10
CA GLU A 48 0.20 13.06 -0.67
C GLU A 48 -0.62 14.36 -0.53
N THR A 49 -1.95 14.25 -0.52
CA THR A 49 -2.84 15.40 -0.29
C THR A 49 -2.66 15.98 1.11
N ILE A 50 -2.47 15.12 2.12
CA ILE A 50 -2.14 15.56 3.48
C ILE A 50 -0.80 16.30 3.50
N ASP A 51 0.23 15.79 2.82
CA ASP A 51 1.52 16.49 2.76
C ASP A 51 1.35 17.88 2.15
N ARG A 52 0.76 17.98 0.96
CA ARG A 52 0.54 19.26 0.29
C ARG A 52 -0.18 20.25 1.20
N ASN A 53 -1.32 19.86 1.78
CA ASN A 53 -2.13 20.75 2.60
C ASN A 53 -1.39 21.18 3.88
N VAL A 54 -0.57 20.29 4.46
CA VAL A 54 0.24 20.63 5.64
C VAL A 54 1.38 21.56 5.27
N ARG A 55 2.04 21.37 4.11
CA ARG A 55 3.06 22.29 3.61
C ARG A 55 2.48 23.68 3.37
N GLU A 56 1.26 23.79 2.86
CA GLU A 56 0.59 25.07 2.71
C GLU A 56 0.36 25.76 4.06
N ILE A 57 -0.08 25.01 5.08
CA ILE A 57 -0.26 25.51 6.45
C ILE A 57 1.08 25.91 7.09
N THR A 58 2.13 25.11 6.90
CA THR A 58 3.43 25.29 7.55
C THR A 58 4.35 26.26 6.80
N GLY A 59 3.96 26.75 5.62
CA GLY A 59 4.79 27.59 4.76
C GLY A 59 5.96 26.82 4.12
N GLY A 60 5.75 25.54 3.81
CA GLY A 60 6.71 24.63 3.19
C GLY A 60 7.53 23.80 4.20
N LEU A 61 7.44 24.10 5.49
CA LEU A 61 8.27 23.47 6.52
C LEU A 61 7.74 22.10 6.98
N THR A 62 8.63 21.16 7.23
CA THR A 62 8.34 19.90 7.93
C THR A 62 8.11 20.14 9.42
N TYR A 63 7.56 19.14 10.10
CA TYR A 63 7.51 19.11 11.57
C TYR A 63 8.88 19.36 12.23
N ALA A 64 9.97 18.85 11.64
CA ALA A 64 11.32 18.98 12.20
C ALA A 64 11.88 20.41 12.04
N GLU A 65 11.44 21.13 11.01
CA GLU A 65 11.92 22.48 10.68
C GLU A 65 11.16 23.58 11.42
N LEU A 66 9.97 23.29 11.98
CA LEU A 66 9.18 24.26 12.73
C LEU A 66 9.81 24.60 14.10
N PRO A 67 9.81 25.89 14.53
CA PRO A 67 10.20 26.30 15.88
C PRO A 67 9.41 25.57 16.95
N ARG A 68 10.05 25.20 18.07
CA ARG A 68 9.46 24.32 19.11
C ARG A 68 8.17 24.87 19.73
N ASP A 69 8.02 26.18 19.73
CA ASP A 69 6.89 26.97 20.23
C ASP A 69 5.85 27.33 19.16
N ASP A 70 6.03 26.88 17.91
CA ASP A 70 5.08 27.11 16.81
C ASP A 70 3.79 26.32 17.00
N GLU A 71 2.65 27.02 16.99
CA GLU A 71 1.31 26.45 17.17
C GLU A 71 0.95 25.39 16.12
N ARG A 72 1.55 25.45 14.93
CA ARG A 72 1.29 24.51 13.82
C ARG A 72 2.04 23.19 13.99
N ARG A 73 2.96 23.07 14.96
CA ARG A 73 3.71 21.82 15.20
C ARG A 73 2.80 20.64 15.50
N GLY A 74 1.72 20.87 16.25
CA GLY A 74 0.76 19.80 16.55
C GLY A 74 0.11 19.26 15.27
N THR A 75 -0.30 20.16 14.38
CA THR A 75 -0.90 19.82 13.08
C THR A 75 0.09 19.07 12.17
N ALA A 76 1.31 19.58 12.04
CA ALA A 76 2.36 18.95 11.25
C ALA A 76 2.75 17.57 11.79
N GLN A 77 2.76 17.40 13.12
CA GLN A 77 3.02 16.11 13.76
C GLN A 77 1.91 15.10 13.46
N ASN A 78 0.65 15.49 13.66
CA ASN A 78 -0.49 14.61 13.42
C ASN A 78 -0.57 14.17 11.96
N ALA A 79 -0.32 15.10 11.04
CA ALA A 79 -0.24 14.81 9.62
C ALA A 79 0.86 13.81 9.27
N ALA A 80 2.06 13.96 9.83
CA ALA A 80 3.15 13.02 9.62
C ALA A 80 2.80 11.61 10.11
N PHE A 81 2.09 11.49 11.24
CA PHE A 81 1.61 10.19 11.72
C PHE A 81 0.55 9.57 10.80
N LEU A 82 -0.40 10.35 10.30
CA LEU A 82 -1.40 9.89 9.33
C LEU A 82 -0.77 9.46 8.00
N GLN A 83 0.19 10.24 7.48
CA GLN A 83 0.93 9.85 6.29
C GLN A 83 1.69 8.54 6.53
N ALA A 84 2.39 8.40 7.66
CA ALA A 84 3.14 7.19 7.98
C ALA A 84 2.23 5.96 8.07
N SER A 85 1.04 6.08 8.66
CA SER A 85 0.10 4.96 8.73
C SER A 85 -0.46 4.59 7.35
N LEU A 86 -0.80 5.59 6.51
CA LEU A 86 -1.24 5.37 5.13
C LEU A 86 -0.16 4.71 4.26
N PHE A 87 1.09 5.19 4.33
CA PHE A 87 2.21 4.55 3.63
C PHE A 87 2.51 3.15 4.14
N THR A 88 2.31 2.89 5.44
CA THR A 88 2.40 1.53 5.99
C THR A 88 1.35 0.61 5.37
N SER A 89 0.12 1.11 5.15
CA SER A 89 -0.91 0.36 4.42
C SER A 89 -0.54 0.13 2.96
N VAL A 90 0.00 1.15 2.26
CA VAL A 90 0.50 1.02 0.87
C VAL A 90 1.59 -0.04 0.77
N LEU A 91 2.55 -0.02 1.69
CA LEU A 91 3.60 -1.03 1.81
C LEU A 91 3.01 -2.43 2.01
N ALA A 92 2.03 -2.58 2.90
CA ALA A 92 1.38 -3.87 3.15
C ALA A 92 0.71 -4.45 1.89
N PHE A 93 0.03 -3.62 1.10
CA PHE A 93 -0.50 -4.02 -0.21
C PHE A 93 0.62 -4.42 -1.18
N GLY A 94 1.69 -3.64 -1.25
CA GLY A 94 2.84 -3.94 -2.11
C GLY A 94 3.51 -5.28 -1.77
N VAL A 95 3.71 -5.55 -0.49
CA VAL A 95 4.27 -6.83 -0.01
C VAL A 95 3.31 -7.99 -0.28
N ALA A 96 2.00 -7.80 -0.08
CA ALA A 96 1.01 -8.81 -0.43
C ALA A 96 1.03 -9.14 -1.94
N ALA A 97 1.08 -8.13 -2.81
CA ALA A 97 1.18 -8.33 -4.26
C ALA A 97 2.46 -9.07 -4.65
N MET A 98 3.60 -8.73 -4.05
CA MET A 98 4.88 -9.43 -4.30
C MET A 98 4.78 -10.90 -3.89
N ALA A 99 4.26 -11.20 -2.69
CA ALA A 99 4.11 -12.57 -2.20
C ALA A 99 3.17 -13.39 -3.10
N PHE A 100 2.07 -12.79 -3.57
CA PHE A 100 1.19 -13.40 -4.56
C PHE A 100 1.96 -13.75 -5.85
N GLY A 101 2.67 -12.78 -6.43
CA GLY A 101 3.46 -12.97 -7.65
C GLY A 101 4.51 -14.08 -7.50
N MET A 102 5.22 -14.13 -6.38
CA MET A 102 6.17 -15.20 -6.09
C MET A 102 5.48 -16.56 -5.98
N GLY A 103 4.29 -16.60 -5.36
CA GLY A 103 3.48 -17.82 -5.29
C GLY A 103 3.07 -18.35 -6.67
N VAL A 104 2.76 -17.46 -7.61
CA VAL A 104 2.46 -17.82 -9.02
C VAL A 104 3.71 -18.37 -9.71
N ILE A 105 4.86 -17.72 -9.56
CA ILE A 105 6.14 -18.17 -10.14
C ILE A 105 6.48 -19.59 -9.67
N PHE A 106 6.33 -19.89 -8.37
CA PHE A 106 6.57 -21.24 -7.85
C PHE A 106 5.63 -22.29 -8.45
N ILE A 107 4.36 -21.94 -8.74
CA ILE A 107 3.44 -22.85 -9.41
C ILE A 107 3.91 -23.13 -10.84
N LEU A 108 4.30 -22.08 -11.58
CA LEU A 108 4.79 -22.22 -12.96
C LEU A 108 6.04 -23.10 -13.02
N ILE A 109 6.99 -22.92 -12.09
CA ILE A 109 8.18 -23.77 -11.97
C ILE A 109 7.77 -25.22 -11.68
N GLY A 110 6.82 -25.42 -10.77
CA GLY A 110 6.29 -26.75 -10.44
C GLY A 110 5.64 -27.47 -11.62
N LEU A 111 4.92 -26.74 -12.47
CA LEU A 111 4.34 -27.28 -13.70
C LEU A 111 5.41 -27.60 -14.74
N GLY A 112 6.37 -26.69 -14.97
CA GLY A 112 7.47 -26.92 -15.91
C GLY A 112 8.32 -28.15 -15.58
N MET A 113 8.58 -28.41 -14.29
CA MET A 113 9.30 -29.63 -13.88
C MET A 113 8.51 -30.92 -14.17
N ARG A 114 7.17 -30.88 -14.12
CA ARG A 114 6.32 -32.04 -14.44
C ARG A 114 6.37 -32.32 -15.94
N ASP A 115 6.25 -31.28 -16.76
CA ASP A 115 6.31 -31.40 -18.22
C ASP A 115 7.65 -31.99 -18.69
N VAL A 116 8.77 -31.51 -18.13
CA VAL A 116 10.11 -32.04 -18.42
C VAL A 116 10.22 -33.51 -18.01
N LYS A 117 9.68 -33.89 -16.85
CA LYS A 117 9.69 -35.29 -16.39
C LYS A 117 8.91 -36.20 -17.34
N GLU A 118 7.74 -35.76 -17.83
CA GLU A 118 6.91 -36.52 -18.76
C GLU A 118 7.60 -36.71 -20.11
N GLN A 119 8.26 -35.67 -20.62
CA GLN A 119 9.05 -35.75 -21.86
C GLN A 119 10.20 -36.75 -21.73
N LEU A 120 10.97 -36.70 -20.64
CA LEU A 120 12.06 -37.66 -20.40
C LEU A 120 11.57 -39.11 -20.23
N ALA A 121 10.37 -39.30 -19.68
CA ALA A 121 9.78 -40.63 -19.55
C ALA A 121 9.27 -41.17 -20.89
N SER A 122 8.85 -40.30 -21.80
CA SER A 122 8.45 -40.65 -23.17
C SER A 122 9.65 -41.02 -24.04
N ASP A 123 10.76 -40.29 -23.94
CA ASP A 123 11.98 -40.49 -24.74
C ASP A 123 12.72 -41.81 -24.39
N ARG A 124 12.47 -42.36 -23.19
CA ARG A 124 13.06 -43.63 -22.73
C ARG A 124 12.30 -44.89 -23.20
N ARG A 125 11.12 -44.75 -23.77
CA ARG A 125 10.22 -45.87 -24.14
C ARG A 125 10.24 -46.13 -25.64
#